data_AF-A0A7W0FCC5-F1
#
_entry.id   AF-A0A7W0FCC5-F1
#
_cell.length_a   1.000
_cell.length_b   1.000
_cell.length_c   1.000
_cell.angle_alpha   90.00
_cell.angle_beta   90.00
_cell.angle_gamma   90.00
#
_symmetry.space_group_name_H-M   'P 1'
#
loop_
_entity.id
_entity.type
_entity.pdbx_description
1 polymer ?
#
loop_
_entity_poly.entity_id
_entity_poly.type
_entity_poly.pdbx_seq_one_letter_code
_entity_poly.pdbx_strand_id
1 'polypeptide(L)'
;ENVLLYQGVTLGGTGKEKGKRHPTLGNNVTVGAGAKILGAIKIGDNAIIGANSVILKNVPDNSISVGVPGRVTRKKVIRMTTEEGLVEFYDYFPDPLSEKLKELESHVDALTKKIDATEKAQKTGGKMKVYNTLTAEKEDFIPLNKDRVNMYVCGVTVYDSCHIGHARSAIVFDVIQRYLRHRGFNVTFVRNFTDIDDKIINRANKEGIPWNEVARKYTEEFYSDMDSLGVARADIEPKATEHIKEMIEIVKGLIDKGYAYERDGSVYFEVNKFPEYGKLSKRDKEDMMAGARVEVDERKKDPMDFALWKASKEGEPFWESPWGKGRPGWHIECTAMSMKHLTESFDIHGGGADLIFPHHENEIAQSEAFTGKPFVRYWMHNGFITIDKEKMS
;
A
#
# COMPACT_ATOMS: atom_id res chain seq x y z
N GLU A 1 -3.73 22.68 56.13
CA GLU A 1 -2.92 21.44 55.95
C GLU A 1 -1.92 21.50 54.80
N ASN A 2 -1.95 22.52 53.94
CA ASN A 2 -0.95 22.71 52.88
C ASN A 2 -0.17 24.00 53.13
N VAL A 3 0.95 23.94 53.85
CA VAL A 3 1.81 25.13 54.07
C VAL A 3 3.24 24.78 53.68
N LEU A 4 3.84 25.59 52.81
CA LEU A 4 5.24 25.46 52.41
C LEU A 4 6.08 26.49 53.17
N LEU A 5 6.94 26.03 54.08
CA LEU A 5 7.87 26.88 54.83
C LEU A 5 9.30 26.64 54.35
N TYR A 6 9.93 27.67 53.81
CA TYR A 6 11.35 27.63 53.44
C TYR A 6 12.26 27.83 54.67
N GLN A 7 13.56 27.61 54.49
CA GLN A 7 14.55 27.69 55.57
C GLN A 7 14.58 29.07 56.27
N GLY A 8 14.75 29.08 57.59
CA GLY A 8 14.94 30.30 58.37
C GLY A 8 13.66 31.10 58.65
N VAL A 9 12.47 30.51 58.45
CA VAL A 9 11.20 31.15 58.80
C VAL A 9 11.02 31.22 60.32
N THR A 10 10.60 32.38 60.81
CA THR A 10 10.27 32.62 62.23
C THR A 10 8.77 32.87 62.39
N LEU A 11 8.08 32.02 63.14
CA LEU A 11 6.71 32.24 63.61
C LEU A 11 6.76 32.63 65.09
N GLY A 12 6.77 33.93 65.36
CA GLY A 12 7.03 34.45 66.71
C GLY A 12 5.81 35.08 67.35
N GLY A 13 5.77 35.11 68.69
CA GLY A 13 4.72 35.81 69.42
C GLY A 13 5.15 37.18 69.94
N THR A 14 4.25 38.15 69.96
CA THR A 14 4.47 39.50 70.49
C THR A 14 3.74 39.72 71.83
N GLY A 15 4.19 40.70 72.63
CA GLY A 15 3.48 41.18 73.84
C GLY A 15 3.67 40.37 75.15
N LYS A 16 3.19 40.95 76.26
CA LYS A 16 3.14 40.35 77.63
C LYS A 16 1.75 39.85 78.04
N GLU A 17 0.76 39.98 77.17
CA GLU A 17 -0.64 39.64 77.46
C GLU A 17 -0.89 38.12 77.49
N LYS A 18 -1.90 37.70 78.26
CA LYS A 18 -2.33 36.29 78.36
C LYS A 18 -3.35 36.00 77.25
N GLY A 19 -3.01 35.12 76.30
CA GLY A 19 -3.87 34.74 75.18
C GLY A 19 -3.10 34.09 74.02
N LYS A 20 -3.73 33.96 72.85
CA LYS A 20 -3.06 33.52 71.61
C LYS A 20 -2.01 34.56 71.22
N ARG A 21 -0.76 34.12 71.03
CA ARG A 21 0.37 35.02 70.75
C ARG A 21 1.06 34.77 69.42
N HIS A 22 0.89 33.60 68.84
CA HIS A 22 1.55 33.19 67.60
C HIS A 22 0.62 33.34 66.39
N PRO A 23 1.18 33.42 65.16
CA PRO A 23 0.39 33.54 63.96
C PRO A 23 -0.43 32.28 63.67
N THR A 24 -1.38 32.40 62.76
CA THR A 24 -2.14 31.30 62.16
C THR A 24 -2.05 31.41 60.66
N LEU A 25 -1.60 30.32 60.04
CA LEU A 25 -1.49 30.22 58.59
C LEU A 25 -2.71 29.49 58.06
N GLY A 26 -3.30 30.02 56.99
CA GLY A 26 -4.35 29.40 56.22
C GLY A 26 -3.85 28.21 55.38
N ASN A 27 -4.69 27.75 54.46
CA ASN A 27 -4.37 26.70 53.50
C ASN A 27 -3.61 27.24 52.30
N ASN A 28 -2.76 26.41 51.70
CA ASN A 28 -1.90 26.71 50.54
C ASN A 28 -1.02 27.97 50.73
N VAL A 29 -0.49 28.17 51.93
CA VAL A 29 0.37 29.32 52.24
C VAL A 29 1.83 28.99 51.95
N THR A 30 2.53 29.86 51.23
CA THR A 30 3.97 29.74 50.98
C THR A 30 4.73 30.84 51.72
N VAL A 31 5.68 30.46 52.57
CA VAL A 31 6.51 31.40 53.35
C VAL A 31 7.97 31.27 52.92
N GLY A 32 8.46 32.29 52.22
CA GLY A 32 9.82 32.36 51.70
C GLY A 32 10.90 32.39 52.78
N ALA A 33 12.12 32.04 52.37
CA ALA A 33 13.25 31.85 53.29
C ALA A 33 13.53 33.12 54.13
N GLY A 34 13.81 32.94 55.43
CA GLY A 34 14.17 34.04 56.34
C GLY A 34 13.02 34.96 56.80
N ALA A 35 11.77 34.71 56.37
CA ALA A 35 10.63 35.54 56.72
C ALA A 35 10.25 35.43 58.21
N LYS A 36 9.74 36.53 58.78
CA LYS A 36 9.37 36.65 60.19
C LYS A 36 7.91 37.08 60.29
N ILE A 37 7.07 36.21 60.81
CA ILE A 37 5.63 36.45 61.00
C ILE A 37 5.41 36.54 62.51
N LEU A 38 5.08 37.73 63.00
CA LEU A 38 5.10 38.03 64.43
C LEU A 38 3.72 38.48 64.94
N GLY A 39 3.28 37.85 66.03
CA GLY A 39 2.06 38.19 66.75
C GLY A 39 0.86 37.31 66.41
N ALA A 40 -0.26 37.58 67.07
CA ALA A 40 -1.52 36.86 66.92
C ALA A 40 -2.26 37.27 65.64
N ILE A 41 -1.61 37.06 64.49
CA ILE A 41 -2.11 37.46 63.17
C ILE A 41 -2.50 36.25 62.32
N LYS A 42 -3.49 36.44 61.45
CA LYS A 42 -3.92 35.45 60.46
C LYS A 42 -3.29 35.76 59.11
N ILE A 43 -2.65 34.76 58.52
CA ILE A 43 -2.28 34.74 57.12
C ILE A 43 -3.36 33.97 56.38
N GLY A 44 -3.98 34.63 55.41
CA GLY A 44 -5.08 34.08 54.64
C GLY A 44 -4.71 32.89 53.76
N ASP A 45 -5.73 32.23 53.23
CA ASP A 45 -5.57 31.10 52.32
C ASP A 45 -4.94 31.54 51.00
N ASN A 46 -4.12 30.70 50.37
CA ASN A 46 -3.38 30.98 49.12
C ASN A 46 -2.46 32.23 49.19
N ALA A 47 -2.05 32.63 50.40
CA ALA A 47 -1.17 33.79 50.57
C ALA A 47 0.31 33.42 50.43
N ILE A 48 1.11 34.35 49.91
CA ILE A 48 2.57 34.18 49.76
C ILE A 48 3.30 35.26 50.56
N ILE A 49 4.21 34.83 51.42
CA ILE A 49 5.11 35.72 52.17
C ILE A 49 6.48 35.69 51.50
N GLY A 50 6.97 36.83 51.02
CA GLY A 50 8.28 36.90 50.37
C GLY A 50 9.44 36.63 51.32
N ALA A 51 10.57 36.18 50.75
CA ALA A 51 11.80 35.94 51.52
C ALA A 51 12.22 37.19 52.32
N ASN A 52 12.75 36.97 53.53
CA ASN A 52 13.20 37.99 54.47
C ASN A 52 12.15 39.05 54.88
N SER A 53 10.86 38.83 54.58
CA SER A 53 9.80 39.79 54.93
C SER A 53 9.45 39.76 56.42
N VAL A 54 9.02 40.89 56.97
CA VAL A 54 8.57 41.00 58.37
C VAL A 54 7.09 41.34 58.42
N ILE A 55 6.26 40.35 58.75
CA ILE A 55 4.80 40.48 58.75
C ILE A 55 4.31 40.73 60.19
N LEU A 56 3.69 41.89 60.38
CA LEU A 56 3.18 42.36 61.67
C LEU A 56 1.65 42.55 61.70
N LYS A 57 0.97 42.30 60.58
CA LYS A 57 -0.47 42.51 60.40
C LYS A 57 -1.08 41.33 59.65
N ASN A 58 -2.38 41.14 59.77
CA ASN A 58 -3.12 40.13 59.01
C ASN A 58 -2.88 40.29 57.51
N VAL A 59 -2.69 39.16 56.81
CA VAL A 59 -2.53 39.10 55.36
C VAL A 59 -3.81 38.50 54.79
N PRO A 60 -4.51 39.18 53.86
CA PRO A 60 -5.73 38.65 53.24
C PRO A 60 -5.48 37.37 52.44
N ASP A 61 -6.56 36.62 52.22
CA ASP A 61 -6.55 35.48 51.29
C ASP A 61 -6.10 35.94 49.89
N ASN A 62 -5.47 35.03 49.15
CA ASN A 62 -5.00 35.21 47.78
C ASN A 62 -4.13 36.46 47.56
N SER A 63 -3.21 36.72 48.50
CA SER A 63 -2.38 37.93 48.46
C SER A 63 -0.91 37.65 48.70
N ILE A 64 -0.06 38.51 48.15
CA ILE A 64 1.39 38.45 48.36
C ILE A 64 1.77 39.57 49.31
N SER A 65 2.56 39.26 50.34
CA SER A 65 3.10 40.25 51.26
C SER A 65 4.62 40.19 51.29
N VAL A 66 5.26 41.33 51.00
CA VAL A 66 6.73 41.44 50.89
C VAL A 66 7.29 42.67 51.61
N GLY A 67 8.53 42.60 52.07
CA GLY A 67 9.30 43.72 52.61
C GLY A 67 9.39 43.78 54.13
N VAL A 68 10.07 44.82 54.64
CA VAL A 68 10.32 45.07 56.06
C VAL A 68 10.01 46.54 56.39
N PRO A 69 8.86 46.86 57.02
CA PRO A 69 7.75 45.97 57.34
C PRO A 69 7.00 45.52 56.07
N GLY A 70 6.45 44.31 56.11
CA GLY A 70 5.76 43.68 55.00
C GLY A 70 4.50 44.44 54.59
N ARG A 71 4.33 44.62 53.28
CA ARG A 71 3.14 45.25 52.68
C ARG A 71 2.51 44.28 51.68
N VAL A 72 1.18 44.24 51.70
CA VAL A 72 0.40 43.46 50.74
C VAL A 72 0.50 44.14 49.38
N THR A 73 1.06 43.46 48.39
CA THR A 73 1.11 43.91 47.00
C THR A 73 -0.06 43.27 46.24
N ARG A 74 -0.99 44.10 45.77
CA ARG A 74 -2.05 43.63 44.86
C ARG A 74 -1.52 43.68 43.42
N LYS A 75 -1.53 42.55 42.70
CA LYS A 75 -1.37 42.50 41.23
C LYS A 75 -2.60 41.89 40.57
N LYS A 76 -2.76 42.23 39.28
CA LYS A 76 -3.96 42.17 38.43
C LYS A 76 -4.78 40.88 38.58
N VAL A 77 -6.06 41.05 38.88
CA VAL A 77 -7.08 39.98 38.81
C VAL A 77 -7.44 39.78 37.34
N ILE A 78 -7.28 38.55 36.83
CA ILE A 78 -7.87 38.16 35.56
C ILE A 78 -9.21 37.49 35.87
N ARG A 79 -10.28 38.06 35.32
CA ARG A 79 -11.65 37.56 35.48
C ARG A 79 -12.01 36.74 34.26
N MET A 80 -12.40 35.49 34.47
CA MET A 80 -12.95 34.65 33.41
C MET A 80 -14.32 34.12 33.84
N THR A 81 -15.25 34.08 32.91
CA THR A 81 -16.60 33.55 33.17
C THR A 81 -16.63 32.09 32.76
N THR A 82 -16.99 31.20 33.67
CA THR A 82 -17.22 29.77 33.39
C THR A 82 -18.70 29.43 33.59
N GLU A 83 -19.11 28.21 33.22
CA GLU A 83 -20.48 27.71 33.40
C GLU A 83 -20.94 27.68 34.88
N GLU A 84 -19.99 27.69 35.82
CA GLU A 84 -20.23 27.69 37.27
C GLU A 84 -20.16 29.09 37.90
N GLY A 85 -19.86 30.13 37.12
CA GLY A 85 -19.84 31.53 37.56
C GLY A 85 -18.56 32.28 37.21
N LEU A 86 -18.40 33.46 37.83
CA LEU A 86 -17.24 34.33 37.59
C LEU A 86 -16.06 33.83 38.44
N VAL A 87 -14.99 33.37 37.79
CA VAL A 87 -13.82 32.84 38.47
C VAL A 87 -12.65 33.82 38.38
N GLU A 88 -12.13 34.22 39.54
CA GLU A 88 -10.99 35.12 39.67
C GLU A 88 -9.72 34.31 39.93
N PHE A 89 -8.73 34.38 39.04
CA PHE A 89 -7.42 33.75 39.25
C PHE A 89 -6.29 34.78 39.21
N TYR A 90 -5.22 34.50 39.96
CA TYR A 90 -4.05 35.37 40.13
C TYR A 90 -2.87 34.88 39.27
N ASP A 91 -2.13 35.84 38.67
CA ASP A 91 -1.04 35.59 37.72
C ASP A 91 0.11 34.75 38.36
N TYR A 92 0.49 33.68 37.67
CA TYR A 92 1.13 32.43 38.15
C TYR A 92 2.63 32.55 38.51
N PHE A 93 3.12 31.65 39.38
CA PHE A 93 4.55 31.35 39.57
C PHE A 93 4.80 29.91 39.06
N PRO A 94 5.85 29.65 38.25
CA PRO A 94 6.09 28.33 37.67
C PRO A 94 6.27 27.26 38.75
N ASP A 95 5.33 26.32 38.82
CA ASP A 95 5.45 25.08 39.57
C ASP A 95 6.17 24.01 38.72
N PRO A 96 7.41 23.63 39.07
CA PRO A 96 8.17 22.61 38.36
C PRO A 96 7.48 21.24 38.33
N LEU A 97 6.63 20.93 39.31
CA LEU A 97 5.84 19.69 39.32
C LEU A 97 4.73 19.73 38.28
N SER A 98 3.99 20.84 38.18
CA SER A 98 2.98 21.04 37.15
C SER A 98 3.56 20.97 35.73
N GLU A 99 4.75 21.54 35.51
CA GLU A 99 5.43 21.43 34.21
C GLU A 99 5.83 19.98 33.89
N LYS A 100 6.37 19.25 34.88
CA LYS A 100 6.72 17.83 34.72
C LYS A 100 5.50 16.95 34.46
N LEU A 101 4.36 17.25 35.08
CA LEU A 101 3.11 16.52 34.83
C LEU A 101 2.60 16.76 33.42
N LYS A 102 2.64 18.00 32.90
CA LYS A 102 2.29 18.31 31.51
C LYS A 102 3.22 17.63 30.51
N GLU A 103 4.51 17.56 30.81
CA GLU A 103 5.48 16.83 29.99
C GLU A 103 5.17 15.34 29.96
N LEU A 104 4.81 14.76 31.12
CA LEU A 104 4.39 13.35 31.22
C LEU A 104 3.12 13.08 30.42
N GLU A 105 2.11 13.94 30.55
CA GLU A 105 0.83 13.84 29.84
C GLU A 105 1.05 13.87 28.32
N SER A 106 1.85 14.82 27.84
CA SER A 106 2.23 14.88 26.41
C SER A 106 2.99 13.63 25.96
N HIS A 107 3.81 13.03 26.83
CA HIS A 107 4.54 11.81 26.49
C HIS A 107 3.61 10.59 26.43
N VAL A 108 2.66 10.48 27.37
CA VAL A 108 1.63 9.45 27.36
C VAL A 108 0.77 9.56 26.09
N ASP A 109 0.33 10.75 25.72
CA ASP A 109 -0.44 10.97 24.48
C ASP A 109 0.33 10.55 23.22
N ALA A 110 1.63 10.86 23.17
CA ALA A 110 2.48 10.48 22.05
C ALA A 110 2.67 8.95 21.98
N LEU A 111 2.80 8.27 23.13
CA LEU A 111 2.90 6.82 23.21
C LEU A 111 1.58 6.15 22.81
N THR A 112 0.44 6.63 23.29
CA THR A 112 -0.89 6.12 22.92
C THR A 112 -1.11 6.20 21.42
N LYS A 113 -0.80 7.35 20.79
CA LYS A 113 -0.89 7.48 19.33
C LYS A 113 0.01 6.49 18.56
N LYS A 114 1.21 6.21 19.08
CA LYS A 114 2.11 5.21 18.49
C LYS A 114 1.58 3.79 18.66
N ILE A 115 1.02 3.46 19.82
CA ILE A 115 0.37 2.16 20.06
C ILE A 115 -0.80 1.99 19.10
N ASP A 116 -1.71 2.96 18.99
CA ASP A 116 -2.86 2.90 18.07
C ASP A 116 -2.44 2.71 16.61
N ALA A 117 -1.40 3.44 16.17
CA ALA A 117 -0.85 3.30 14.83
C ALA A 117 -0.23 1.92 14.59
N THR A 118 0.42 1.36 15.62
CA THR A 118 1.08 0.05 15.57
C THR A 118 0.07 -1.10 15.61
N GLU A 119 -0.96 -1.01 16.43
CA GLU A 119 -2.08 -1.96 16.48
C GLU A 119 -2.89 -1.93 15.18
N LYS A 120 -3.11 -0.75 14.60
CA LYS A 120 -3.71 -0.62 13.26
C LYS A 120 -2.83 -1.26 12.19
N ALA A 121 -1.53 -1.04 12.23
CA ALA A 121 -0.58 -1.67 11.32
C ALA A 121 -0.53 -3.20 11.50
N GLN A 122 -0.61 -3.70 12.74
CA GLN A 122 -0.68 -5.13 13.06
C GLN A 122 -1.99 -5.78 12.60
N LYS A 123 -3.14 -5.10 12.75
CA LYS A 123 -4.42 -5.56 12.19
C LYS A 123 -4.37 -5.68 10.67
N THR A 124 -3.61 -4.82 10.00
CA THR A 124 -3.34 -4.93 8.56
C THR A 124 -2.15 -5.82 8.21
N GLY A 125 -1.45 -6.43 9.17
CA GLY A 125 -0.34 -7.38 8.99
C GLY A 125 1.04 -6.78 8.63
N GLY A 126 1.36 -5.57 9.09
CA GLY A 126 2.61 -4.87 8.76
C GLY A 126 2.71 -4.43 7.29
N LYS A 127 3.70 -3.58 6.95
CA LYS A 127 3.93 -3.20 5.55
C LYS A 127 4.34 -4.44 4.74
N MET A 128 3.43 -4.92 3.88
CA MET A 128 3.74 -5.99 2.93
C MET A 128 4.62 -5.41 1.83
N LYS A 129 5.68 -6.13 1.45
CA LYS A 129 6.52 -5.78 0.31
C LYS A 129 6.46 -6.87 -0.75
N VAL A 130 6.45 -6.49 -2.02
CA VAL A 130 6.52 -7.39 -3.16
C VAL A 130 7.72 -7.03 -4.02
N TYR A 131 8.36 -8.05 -4.62
CA TYR A 131 9.39 -7.79 -5.63
C TYR A 131 8.71 -7.47 -6.95
N ASN A 132 8.97 -6.28 -7.49
CA ASN A 132 8.40 -5.83 -8.75
C ASN A 132 9.43 -6.00 -9.86
N THR A 133 9.16 -6.86 -10.84
CA THR A 133 10.06 -7.07 -11.97
C THR A 133 10.31 -5.80 -12.76
N LEU A 134 9.34 -4.88 -12.82
CA LEU A 134 9.48 -3.62 -13.54
C LEU A 134 10.53 -2.70 -12.93
N THR A 135 10.71 -2.68 -11.60
CA THR A 135 11.72 -1.84 -10.92
C THR A 135 12.95 -2.63 -10.47
N ALA A 136 12.87 -3.96 -10.46
CA ALA A 136 13.87 -4.88 -9.91
C ALA A 136 14.13 -4.68 -8.41
N GLU A 137 13.15 -4.16 -7.66
CA GLU A 137 13.26 -3.90 -6.22
C GLU A 137 12.07 -4.44 -5.42
N LYS A 138 12.24 -4.53 -4.09
CA LYS A 138 11.16 -4.85 -3.16
C LYS A 138 10.42 -3.56 -2.74
N GLU A 139 9.26 -3.35 -3.33
CA GLU A 139 8.41 -2.18 -3.09
C GLU A 139 7.38 -2.44 -2.00
N ASP A 140 6.94 -1.39 -1.30
CA ASP A 140 5.76 -1.47 -0.44
C ASP A 140 4.54 -1.79 -1.33
N PHE A 141 3.77 -2.83 -0.97
CA PHE A 141 2.55 -3.19 -1.68
C PHE A 141 1.41 -2.26 -1.28
N ILE A 142 0.95 -1.47 -2.24
CA ILE A 142 -0.12 -0.50 -2.10
C ILE A 142 -1.08 -0.75 -3.27
N PRO A 143 -2.26 -1.36 -3.03
CA PRO A 143 -3.21 -1.57 -4.11
C PRO A 143 -3.75 -0.23 -4.63
N LEU A 144 -4.21 -0.22 -5.88
CA LEU A 144 -4.91 0.89 -6.53
C LEU A 144 -6.18 1.26 -5.75
N ASN A 145 -6.86 0.26 -5.20
CA ASN A 145 -8.02 0.42 -4.32
C ASN A 145 -7.71 -0.17 -2.94
N LYS A 146 -7.87 0.63 -1.88
CA LYS A 146 -7.41 0.29 -0.52
C LYS A 146 -7.76 -1.12 -0.03
N ASP A 147 -8.95 -1.62 -0.39
CA ASP A 147 -9.48 -2.89 0.12
C ASP A 147 -9.63 -3.97 -0.97
N ARG A 148 -9.26 -3.68 -2.23
CA ARG A 148 -9.42 -4.59 -3.37
C ARG A 148 -8.11 -4.79 -4.11
N VAL A 149 -7.80 -6.03 -4.44
CA VAL A 149 -6.63 -6.40 -5.25
C VAL A 149 -7.09 -7.12 -6.51
N ASN A 150 -6.83 -6.52 -7.66
CA ASN A 150 -7.07 -7.09 -8.97
C ASN A 150 -5.78 -7.79 -9.46
N MET A 151 -5.82 -9.11 -9.56
CA MET A 151 -4.67 -9.93 -9.93
C MET A 151 -4.98 -10.74 -11.19
N TYR A 152 -4.13 -10.61 -12.21
CA TYR A 152 -4.15 -11.44 -13.42
C TYR A 152 -2.91 -12.31 -13.46
N VAL A 153 -3.03 -13.60 -13.76
CA VAL A 153 -1.88 -14.49 -13.96
C VAL A 153 -2.06 -15.26 -15.26
N CYS A 154 -1.07 -15.18 -16.14
CA CYS A 154 -1.10 -15.94 -17.39
C CYS A 154 -1.17 -17.43 -17.10
N GLY A 155 -2.21 -18.08 -17.65
CA GLY A 155 -2.42 -19.51 -17.49
C GLY A 155 -1.66 -20.33 -18.54
N VAL A 156 -2.18 -21.51 -18.83
CA VAL A 156 -1.52 -22.49 -19.71
C VAL A 156 -2.12 -22.49 -21.11
N THR A 157 -1.29 -22.83 -22.10
CA THR A 157 -1.76 -23.25 -23.43
C THR A 157 -2.14 -24.72 -23.34
N VAL A 158 -3.42 -25.04 -23.58
CA VAL A 158 -3.98 -26.39 -23.34
C VAL A 158 -3.78 -27.32 -24.54
N TYR A 159 -2.52 -27.65 -24.82
CA TYR A 159 -2.13 -28.56 -25.92
C TYR A 159 -1.45 -29.86 -25.46
N ASP A 160 -1.09 -29.98 -24.18
CA ASP A 160 -0.45 -31.16 -23.60
C ASP A 160 -0.72 -31.21 -22.09
N SER A 161 -0.41 -32.35 -21.46
CA SER A 161 -0.52 -32.53 -20.02
C SER A 161 0.44 -31.61 -19.27
N CYS A 162 0.11 -31.26 -18.03
CA CYS A 162 0.87 -30.30 -17.27
C CYS A 162 2.17 -30.87 -16.72
N HIS A 163 3.26 -30.11 -16.87
CA HIS A 163 4.53 -30.44 -16.25
C HIS A 163 4.73 -29.65 -14.94
N ILE A 164 5.79 -29.99 -14.22
CA ILE A 164 6.10 -29.41 -12.90
C ILE A 164 6.28 -27.88 -12.95
N GLY A 165 6.68 -27.34 -14.11
CA GLY A 165 6.77 -25.90 -14.36
C GLY A 165 5.42 -25.20 -14.21
N HIS A 166 4.37 -25.75 -14.83
CA HIS A 166 3.01 -25.23 -14.69
C HIS A 166 2.52 -25.33 -13.25
N ALA A 167 2.76 -26.47 -12.59
CA ALA A 167 2.39 -26.68 -11.19
C ALA A 167 3.03 -25.63 -10.26
N ARG A 168 4.32 -25.31 -10.45
CA ARG A 168 4.99 -24.28 -9.65
C ARG A 168 4.36 -22.91 -9.82
N SER A 169 4.07 -22.49 -11.06
CA SER A 169 3.39 -21.21 -11.30
C SER A 169 2.06 -21.18 -10.56
N ALA A 170 1.23 -22.22 -10.76
CA ALA A 170 -0.09 -22.32 -10.14
C ALA A 170 -0.02 -22.29 -8.60
N ILE A 171 0.90 -23.03 -7.98
CA ILE A 171 1.09 -23.05 -6.51
C ILE A 171 1.56 -21.70 -6.00
N VAL A 172 2.53 -21.05 -6.66
CA VAL A 172 3.07 -19.75 -6.21
C VAL A 172 1.96 -18.70 -6.17
N PHE A 173 1.15 -18.61 -7.23
CA PHE A 173 0.07 -17.64 -7.26
C PHE A 173 -1.12 -18.03 -6.39
N ASP A 174 -1.34 -19.32 -6.12
CA ASP A 174 -2.29 -19.78 -5.10
C ASP A 174 -1.89 -19.33 -3.69
N VAL A 175 -0.60 -19.48 -3.33
CA VAL A 175 -0.08 -18.97 -2.06
C VAL A 175 -0.27 -17.46 -1.95
N ILE A 176 0.00 -16.72 -3.04
CA ILE A 176 -0.17 -15.26 -3.08
C ILE A 176 -1.64 -14.88 -2.86
N GLN A 177 -2.59 -15.45 -3.62
CA GLN A 177 -4.01 -15.09 -3.44
C GLN A 177 -4.52 -15.45 -2.05
N ARG A 178 -4.14 -16.62 -1.51
CA ARG A 178 -4.55 -17.05 -0.17
C ARG A 178 -4.00 -16.10 0.89
N TYR A 179 -2.74 -15.68 0.75
CA TYR A 179 -2.13 -14.73 1.65
C TYR A 179 -2.80 -13.36 1.59
N LEU A 180 -3.05 -12.83 0.39
CA LEU A 180 -3.78 -11.57 0.21
C LEU A 180 -5.19 -11.61 0.84
N ARG A 181 -5.93 -12.70 0.64
CA ARG A 181 -7.23 -12.91 1.28
C ARG A 181 -7.12 -13.03 2.80
N HIS A 182 -6.13 -13.77 3.31
CA HIS A 182 -5.86 -13.87 4.74
C HIS A 182 -5.54 -12.50 5.37
N ARG A 183 -4.90 -11.61 4.61
CA ARG A 183 -4.61 -10.22 5.02
C ARG A 183 -5.83 -9.29 4.98
N GLY A 184 -6.99 -9.80 4.58
CA GLY A 184 -8.26 -9.07 4.56
C GLY A 184 -8.55 -8.32 3.25
N PHE A 185 -7.75 -8.51 2.20
CA PHE A 185 -8.05 -7.94 0.89
C PHE A 185 -9.18 -8.70 0.20
N ASN A 186 -10.06 -7.97 -0.48
CA ASN A 186 -10.97 -8.54 -1.45
C ASN A 186 -10.22 -8.73 -2.77
N VAL A 187 -9.73 -9.95 -3.04
CA VAL A 187 -8.97 -10.25 -4.26
C VAL A 187 -9.92 -10.67 -5.38
N THR A 188 -9.75 -10.12 -6.57
CA THR A 188 -10.30 -10.65 -7.82
C THR A 188 -9.14 -11.26 -8.60
N PHE A 189 -9.08 -12.59 -8.62
CA PHE A 189 -8.03 -13.36 -9.27
C PHE A 189 -8.54 -13.91 -10.61
N VAL A 190 -7.86 -13.53 -11.70
CA VAL A 190 -8.15 -13.99 -13.07
C VAL A 190 -6.98 -14.81 -13.60
N ARG A 191 -7.27 -15.98 -14.20
CA ARG A 191 -6.29 -16.82 -14.89
C ARG A 191 -6.88 -17.35 -16.19
N ASN A 192 -6.31 -17.00 -17.33
CA ASN A 192 -6.84 -17.45 -18.61
C ASN A 192 -6.50 -18.91 -18.94
N PHE A 193 -7.21 -19.45 -19.92
CA PHE A 193 -6.75 -20.59 -20.71
C PHE A 193 -6.57 -20.15 -22.16
N THR A 194 -5.37 -20.33 -22.70
CA THR A 194 -5.15 -20.18 -24.14
C THR A 194 -5.62 -21.45 -24.82
N ASP A 195 -6.85 -21.42 -25.32
CA ASP A 195 -7.57 -22.54 -25.94
C ASP A 195 -7.55 -22.49 -27.48
N ILE A 196 -6.80 -21.54 -28.04
CA ILE A 196 -6.44 -21.49 -29.45
C ILE A 196 -4.97 -21.06 -29.59
N ASP A 197 -4.14 -21.89 -30.24
CA ASP A 197 -2.74 -21.58 -30.53
C ASP A 197 -2.22 -22.51 -31.64
N ASP A 198 -1.11 -22.14 -32.28
CA ASP A 198 -0.43 -22.96 -33.28
C ASP A 198 -0.08 -24.36 -32.71
N LYS A 199 0.30 -24.46 -31.43
CA LYS A 199 0.57 -25.74 -30.76
C LYS A 199 -0.67 -26.62 -30.62
N ILE A 200 -1.83 -26.03 -30.34
CA ILE A 200 -3.10 -26.77 -30.21
C ILE A 200 -3.53 -27.30 -31.57
N ILE A 201 -3.45 -26.47 -32.62
CA ILE A 201 -3.76 -26.87 -34.01
C ILE A 201 -2.85 -28.01 -34.45
N ASN A 202 -1.55 -27.89 -34.20
CA ASN A 202 -0.58 -28.95 -34.54
C ASN A 202 -0.84 -30.25 -33.77
N ARG A 203 -1.22 -30.16 -32.49
CA ARG A 203 -1.59 -31.33 -31.69
C ARG A 203 -2.87 -31.98 -32.21
N ALA A 204 -3.88 -31.19 -32.53
CA ALA A 204 -5.15 -31.63 -33.10
C ALA A 204 -4.93 -32.42 -34.40
N ASN A 205 -4.10 -31.88 -35.30
CA ASN A 205 -3.73 -32.55 -36.54
C ASN A 205 -2.97 -33.87 -36.30
N LYS A 206 -2.11 -33.92 -35.27
CA LYS A 206 -1.36 -35.13 -34.90
C LYS A 206 -2.23 -36.21 -34.27
N GLU A 207 -3.17 -35.83 -33.41
CA GLU A 207 -4.07 -36.76 -32.71
C GLU A 207 -5.31 -37.13 -33.56
N GLY A 208 -5.58 -36.40 -34.64
CA GLY A 208 -6.74 -36.64 -35.51
C GLY A 208 -8.08 -36.27 -34.86
N ILE A 209 -8.06 -35.36 -33.88
CA ILE A 209 -9.25 -34.88 -33.17
C ILE A 209 -9.42 -33.36 -33.35
N PRO A 210 -10.63 -32.80 -33.21
CA PRO A 210 -10.85 -31.36 -33.29
C PRO A 210 -10.03 -30.56 -32.26
N TRP A 211 -9.55 -29.37 -32.63
CA TRP A 211 -8.71 -28.52 -31.77
C TRP A 211 -9.40 -28.10 -30.47
N ASN A 212 -10.72 -27.92 -30.49
CA ASN A 212 -11.52 -27.60 -29.32
C ASN A 212 -11.65 -28.81 -28.37
N GLU A 213 -11.57 -30.04 -28.88
CA GLU A 213 -11.53 -31.25 -28.05
C GLU A 213 -10.15 -31.42 -27.40
N VAL A 214 -9.06 -31.11 -28.11
CA VAL A 214 -7.70 -31.03 -27.52
C VAL A 214 -7.69 -30.05 -26.35
N ALA A 215 -8.17 -28.83 -26.59
CA ALA A 215 -8.22 -27.80 -25.56
C ALA A 215 -9.06 -28.23 -24.35
N ARG A 216 -10.24 -28.81 -24.59
CA ARG A 216 -11.11 -29.32 -23.52
C ARG A 216 -10.44 -30.43 -22.69
N LYS A 217 -9.87 -31.44 -23.37
CA LYS A 217 -9.19 -32.56 -22.72
C LYS A 217 -8.07 -32.08 -21.80
N TYR A 218 -7.14 -31.25 -22.30
CA TYR A 218 -6.01 -30.80 -21.50
C TYR A 218 -6.40 -29.75 -20.44
N THR A 219 -7.52 -29.03 -20.62
CA THR A 219 -8.12 -28.21 -19.56
C THR A 219 -8.63 -29.09 -18.41
N GLU A 220 -9.33 -30.18 -18.71
CA GLU A 220 -9.84 -31.13 -17.71
C GLU A 220 -8.68 -31.83 -16.96
N GLU A 221 -7.61 -32.23 -17.68
CA GLU A 221 -6.39 -32.76 -17.07
C GLU A 221 -5.71 -31.75 -16.15
N PHE A 222 -5.55 -30.49 -16.60
CA PHE A 222 -5.01 -29.42 -15.76
C PHE A 222 -5.81 -29.25 -14.46
N TYR A 223 -7.13 -29.28 -14.53
CA TYR A 223 -7.96 -29.21 -13.33
C TYR A 223 -7.74 -30.40 -12.38
N SER A 224 -7.68 -31.63 -12.91
CA SER A 224 -7.40 -32.84 -12.13
C SER A 224 -6.04 -32.76 -11.42
N ASP A 225 -5.01 -32.30 -12.12
CA ASP A 225 -3.66 -32.14 -11.58
C ASP A 225 -3.62 -31.06 -10.49
N MET A 226 -4.21 -29.90 -10.76
CA MET A 226 -4.20 -28.77 -9.82
C MET A 226 -5.04 -29.09 -8.56
N ASP A 227 -6.15 -29.82 -8.70
CA ASP A 227 -6.97 -30.27 -7.56
C ASP A 227 -6.19 -31.24 -6.68
N SER A 228 -5.47 -32.17 -7.29
CA SER A 228 -4.62 -33.13 -6.58
C SER A 228 -3.50 -32.44 -5.79
N LEU A 229 -3.05 -31.27 -6.26
CA LEU A 229 -2.06 -30.42 -5.58
C LEU A 229 -2.69 -29.46 -4.55
N GLY A 230 -4.01 -29.41 -4.42
CA GLY A 230 -4.71 -28.51 -3.51
C GLY A 230 -4.70 -27.03 -3.93
N VAL A 231 -4.39 -26.76 -5.20
CA VAL A 231 -4.39 -25.41 -5.78
C VAL A 231 -5.84 -24.94 -5.91
N ALA A 232 -6.18 -23.80 -5.31
CA ALA A 232 -7.53 -23.26 -5.47
C ALA A 232 -7.74 -22.68 -6.88
N ARG A 233 -9.00 -22.66 -7.33
CA ARG A 233 -9.39 -22.02 -8.59
C ARG A 233 -9.17 -20.51 -8.52
N ALA A 234 -8.96 -19.91 -9.70
CA ALA A 234 -9.12 -18.47 -9.84
C ALA A 234 -10.61 -18.09 -9.74
N ASP A 235 -10.90 -16.82 -9.45
CA ASP A 235 -12.30 -16.35 -9.38
C ASP A 235 -12.91 -16.31 -10.79
N ILE A 236 -12.09 -16.05 -11.81
CA ILE A 236 -12.49 -15.98 -13.22
C ILE A 236 -11.44 -16.68 -14.08
N GLU A 237 -11.89 -17.60 -14.95
CA GLU A 237 -11.01 -18.37 -15.82
C GLU A 237 -11.40 -18.22 -17.30
N PRO A 238 -11.08 -17.07 -17.93
CA PRO A 238 -11.52 -16.77 -19.29
C PRO A 238 -10.77 -17.58 -20.34
N LYS A 239 -11.46 -17.90 -21.43
CA LYS A 239 -10.85 -18.53 -22.62
C LYS A 239 -10.58 -17.50 -23.71
N ALA A 240 -9.48 -17.67 -24.45
CA ALA A 240 -9.15 -16.77 -25.56
C ALA A 240 -10.26 -16.74 -26.63
N THR A 241 -10.85 -17.90 -26.95
CA THR A 241 -11.92 -18.00 -27.95
C THR A 241 -13.21 -17.27 -27.59
N GLU A 242 -13.43 -16.95 -26.31
CA GLU A 242 -14.61 -16.24 -25.80
C GLU A 242 -14.45 -14.71 -25.85
N HIS A 243 -13.24 -14.20 -26.13
CA HIS A 243 -12.90 -12.76 -26.02
C HIS A 243 -12.42 -12.15 -27.34
N ILE A 244 -12.75 -12.79 -28.47
CA ILE A 244 -12.32 -12.35 -29.81
C ILE A 244 -12.82 -10.94 -30.15
N LYS A 245 -14.01 -10.56 -29.67
CA LYS A 245 -14.59 -9.24 -29.93
C LYS A 245 -13.73 -8.15 -29.28
N GLU A 246 -13.37 -8.33 -28.02
CA GLU A 246 -12.49 -7.43 -27.26
C GLU A 246 -11.12 -7.32 -27.92
N MET A 247 -10.55 -8.44 -28.40
CA MET A 247 -9.28 -8.43 -29.13
C MET A 247 -9.39 -7.60 -30.42
N ILE A 248 -10.44 -7.80 -31.22
CA ILE A 248 -10.66 -7.01 -32.45
C ILE A 248 -10.81 -5.52 -32.13
N GLU A 249 -11.52 -5.16 -31.06
CA GLU A 249 -11.68 -3.76 -30.63
C GLU A 249 -10.34 -3.11 -30.27
N ILE A 250 -9.50 -3.80 -29.51
CA ILE A 250 -8.16 -3.31 -29.13
C ILE A 250 -7.28 -3.15 -30.37
N VAL A 251 -7.28 -4.14 -31.27
CA VAL A 251 -6.48 -4.08 -32.49
C VAL A 251 -6.92 -2.93 -33.40
N LYS A 252 -8.24 -2.69 -33.54
CA LYS A 252 -8.74 -1.49 -34.25
C LYS A 252 -8.21 -0.21 -33.62
N GLY A 253 -8.34 -0.06 -32.31
CA GLY A 253 -7.87 1.14 -31.62
C GLY A 253 -6.35 1.34 -31.72
N LEU A 254 -5.56 0.26 -31.75
CA LEU A 254 -4.12 0.33 -31.98
C LEU A 254 -3.77 0.80 -33.41
N ILE A 255 -4.54 0.36 -34.42
CA ILE A 255 -4.38 0.86 -35.80
C ILE A 255 -4.76 2.34 -35.88
N ASP A 256 -5.90 2.73 -35.30
CA ASP A 256 -6.39 4.11 -35.33
C ASP A 256 -5.42 5.09 -34.65
N LYS A 257 -4.75 4.64 -33.59
CA LYS A 257 -3.69 5.39 -32.89
C LYS A 257 -2.33 5.32 -33.58
N GLY A 258 -2.21 4.54 -34.65
CA GLY A 258 -0.98 4.41 -35.45
C GLY A 258 0.07 3.48 -34.87
N TYR A 259 -0.23 2.69 -33.83
CA TYR A 259 0.70 1.71 -33.23
C TYR A 259 0.66 0.33 -33.90
N ALA A 260 -0.28 0.10 -34.81
CA ALA A 260 -0.39 -1.15 -35.55
C ALA A 260 -0.62 -0.89 -37.04
N TYR A 261 -0.28 -1.87 -37.87
CA TYR A 261 -0.53 -1.84 -39.31
C TYR A 261 -1.00 -3.20 -39.83
N GLU A 262 -1.86 -3.17 -40.83
CA GLU A 262 -2.33 -4.35 -41.55
C GLU A 262 -1.42 -4.63 -42.76
N ARG A 263 -1.20 -5.91 -43.04
CA ARG A 263 -0.57 -6.42 -44.25
C ARG A 263 -1.00 -7.85 -44.52
N ASP A 264 -1.48 -8.11 -45.73
CA ASP A 264 -1.89 -9.43 -46.22
C ASP A 264 -2.87 -10.16 -45.29
N GLY A 265 -3.84 -9.43 -44.73
CA GLY A 265 -4.86 -9.93 -43.81
C GLY A 265 -4.37 -10.18 -42.38
N SER A 266 -3.10 -9.90 -42.09
CA SER A 266 -2.52 -9.96 -40.75
C SER A 266 -2.29 -8.55 -40.20
N VAL A 267 -2.38 -8.38 -38.89
CA VAL A 267 -2.12 -7.10 -38.22
C VAL A 267 -0.95 -7.26 -37.28
N TYR A 268 0.00 -6.32 -37.35
CA TYR A 268 1.22 -6.31 -36.55
C TYR A 268 1.29 -5.06 -35.68
N PHE A 269 1.84 -5.20 -34.48
CA PHE A 269 2.21 -4.08 -33.62
C PHE A 269 3.57 -3.54 -34.06
N GLU A 270 3.67 -2.23 -34.24
CA GLU A 270 4.87 -1.53 -34.68
C GLU A 270 5.72 -1.14 -33.45
N VAL A 271 6.67 -2.00 -33.08
CA VAL A 271 7.43 -1.88 -31.81
C VAL A 271 8.17 -0.55 -31.72
N ASN A 272 8.72 -0.06 -32.83
CA ASN A 272 9.47 1.19 -32.87
C ASN A 272 8.64 2.43 -32.51
N LYS A 273 7.31 2.37 -32.58
CA LYS A 273 6.44 3.47 -32.17
C LYS A 273 6.17 3.53 -30.68
N PHE A 274 6.54 2.50 -29.92
CA PHE A 274 6.41 2.47 -28.46
C PHE A 274 7.79 2.68 -27.81
N PRO A 275 8.15 3.91 -27.38
CA PRO A 275 9.52 4.22 -26.94
C PRO A 275 9.94 3.48 -25.67
N GLU A 276 8.98 3.09 -24.83
CA GLU A 276 9.21 2.39 -23.57
C GLU A 276 9.37 0.86 -23.73
N TYR A 277 9.36 0.34 -24.96
CA TYR A 277 9.48 -1.09 -25.21
C TYR A 277 10.79 -1.66 -24.67
N GLY A 278 10.70 -2.69 -23.82
CA GLY A 278 11.84 -3.29 -23.12
C GLY A 278 11.97 -2.88 -21.65
N LYS A 279 11.10 -1.99 -21.16
CA LYS A 279 11.15 -1.51 -19.78
C LYS A 279 10.96 -2.62 -18.73
N LEU A 280 10.22 -3.68 -19.04
CA LEU A 280 10.00 -4.79 -18.10
C LEU A 280 11.20 -5.75 -18.07
N SER A 281 11.67 -6.16 -19.25
CA SER A 281 12.74 -7.13 -19.42
C SER A 281 14.15 -6.56 -19.18
N LYS A 282 14.29 -5.23 -19.16
CA LYS A 282 15.58 -4.51 -19.04
C LYS A 282 16.57 -4.87 -20.15
N ARG A 283 16.04 -5.23 -21.32
CA ARG A 283 16.86 -5.55 -22.50
C ARG A 283 16.90 -4.37 -23.43
N ASP A 284 18.08 -4.11 -23.98
CA ASP A 284 18.23 -3.19 -25.10
C ASP A 284 17.80 -3.85 -26.41
N LYS A 285 17.43 -3.04 -27.41
CA LYS A 285 16.94 -3.54 -28.71
C LYS A 285 17.94 -4.48 -29.39
N GLU A 286 19.23 -4.23 -29.23
CA GLU A 286 20.32 -5.04 -29.80
C GLU A 286 20.36 -6.45 -29.18
N ASP A 287 20.24 -6.55 -27.86
CA ASP A 287 20.17 -7.84 -27.14
C ASP A 287 18.92 -8.64 -27.50
N MET A 288 17.81 -7.94 -27.73
CA MET A 288 16.56 -8.56 -28.18
C MET A 288 16.70 -9.15 -29.58
N MET A 289 17.32 -8.43 -30.52
CA MET A 289 17.56 -8.93 -31.88
C MET A 289 18.55 -10.10 -31.91
N ALA A 290 19.59 -10.08 -31.06
CA ALA A 290 20.58 -11.16 -31.01
C ALA A 290 20.01 -12.48 -30.42
N GLY A 291 19.08 -12.39 -29.47
CA GLY A 291 18.45 -13.56 -28.85
C GLY A 291 17.25 -14.12 -29.64
N ALA A 292 16.64 -13.31 -30.50
CA ALA A 292 15.46 -13.71 -31.23
C ALA A 292 15.86 -14.46 -32.51
N ARG A 293 15.74 -15.79 -32.50
CA ARG A 293 15.71 -16.63 -33.72
C ARG A 293 14.41 -16.34 -34.49
N VAL A 294 14.21 -15.09 -34.93
CA VAL A 294 13.02 -14.69 -35.68
C VAL A 294 13.21 -15.16 -37.11
N GLU A 295 12.41 -16.13 -37.55
CA GLU A 295 12.23 -16.34 -38.99
C GLU A 295 11.78 -15.01 -39.59
N VAL A 296 12.55 -14.49 -40.54
CA VAL A 296 12.30 -13.19 -41.17
C VAL A 296 10.98 -13.28 -41.93
N ASP A 297 9.91 -12.80 -41.33
CA ASP A 297 8.63 -12.60 -42.00
C ASP A 297 8.73 -11.28 -42.78
N GLU A 298 8.91 -11.37 -44.11
CA GLU A 298 9.04 -10.22 -45.02
C GLU A 298 7.83 -9.26 -44.99
N ARG A 299 6.72 -9.68 -44.38
CA ARG A 299 5.55 -8.83 -44.14
C ARG A 299 5.79 -7.80 -43.03
N LYS A 300 6.69 -8.09 -42.09
CA LYS A 300 6.98 -7.15 -41.01
C LYS A 300 7.84 -5.99 -41.52
N LYS A 301 7.52 -4.77 -41.07
CA LYS A 301 8.37 -3.59 -41.27
C LYS A 301 9.64 -3.69 -40.44
N ASP A 302 9.54 -4.24 -39.24
CA ASP A 302 10.67 -4.50 -38.35
C ASP A 302 10.62 -5.96 -37.84
N PRO A 303 11.74 -6.69 -37.77
CA PRO A 303 11.79 -8.05 -37.24
C PRO A 303 11.19 -8.19 -35.82
N MET A 304 11.24 -7.14 -35.01
CA MET A 304 10.70 -7.12 -33.64
C MET A 304 9.17 -6.96 -33.61
N ASP A 305 8.54 -6.52 -34.72
CA ASP A 305 7.09 -6.40 -34.79
C ASP A 305 6.44 -7.77 -34.56
N PHE A 306 5.36 -7.79 -33.80
CA PHE A 306 4.67 -9.02 -33.42
C PHE A 306 3.21 -8.99 -33.88
N ALA A 307 2.69 -10.18 -34.21
CA ALA A 307 1.33 -10.30 -34.71
C ALA A 307 0.31 -10.03 -33.59
N LEU A 308 -0.63 -9.13 -33.88
CA LEU A 308 -1.85 -8.90 -33.13
C LEU A 308 -2.99 -9.76 -33.67
N TRP A 309 -3.02 -9.94 -34.99
CA TRP A 309 -3.97 -10.78 -35.70
C TRP A 309 -3.23 -11.51 -36.83
N LYS A 310 -3.41 -12.83 -36.93
CA LYS A 310 -2.80 -13.67 -37.96
C LYS A 310 -3.88 -14.10 -38.95
N ALA A 311 -3.67 -13.87 -40.25
CA ALA A 311 -4.53 -14.44 -41.29
C ALA A 311 -4.54 -15.99 -41.17
N SER A 312 -5.72 -16.59 -41.19
CA SER A 312 -5.86 -18.05 -41.09
C SER A 312 -5.55 -18.71 -42.42
N LYS A 313 -4.84 -19.84 -42.37
CA LYS A 313 -4.65 -20.71 -43.55
C LYS A 313 -5.90 -21.56 -43.81
N GLU A 314 -5.99 -22.12 -45.01
CA GLU A 314 -7.05 -23.06 -45.34
C GLU A 314 -7.04 -24.26 -44.38
N GLY A 315 -8.19 -24.59 -43.81
CA GLY A 315 -8.35 -25.67 -42.82
C GLY A 315 -8.03 -25.30 -41.37
N GLU A 316 -7.47 -24.11 -41.10
CA GLU A 316 -7.29 -23.63 -39.72
C GLU A 316 -8.57 -22.99 -39.17
N PRO A 317 -8.80 -23.03 -37.83
CA PRO A 317 -9.85 -22.26 -37.21
C PRO A 317 -9.68 -20.75 -37.48
N PHE A 318 -10.80 -20.05 -37.62
CA PHE A 318 -10.80 -18.62 -37.90
C PHE A 318 -12.00 -17.92 -37.29
N TRP A 319 -11.86 -16.61 -37.12
CA TRP A 319 -12.92 -15.67 -36.84
C TRP A 319 -12.94 -14.58 -37.90
N GLU A 320 -14.12 -14.04 -38.16
CA GLU A 320 -14.29 -12.89 -39.05
C GLU A 320 -13.80 -11.62 -38.37
N SER A 321 -13.04 -10.81 -39.10
CA SER A 321 -12.52 -9.52 -38.63
C SER A 321 -12.54 -8.48 -39.76
N PRO A 322 -12.34 -7.19 -39.47
CA PRO A 322 -12.23 -6.16 -40.50
C PRO A 322 -11.08 -6.38 -41.49
N TRP A 323 -10.09 -7.19 -41.11
CA TRP A 323 -8.89 -7.50 -41.91
C TRP A 323 -9.00 -8.86 -42.60
N GLY A 324 -10.18 -9.48 -42.58
CA GLY A 324 -10.43 -10.82 -43.12
C GLY A 324 -10.39 -11.92 -42.06
N LYS A 325 -10.40 -13.17 -42.54
CA LYS A 325 -10.43 -14.36 -41.68
C LYS A 325 -9.09 -14.57 -40.99
N GLY A 326 -9.10 -14.69 -39.68
CA GLY A 326 -7.88 -14.91 -38.93
C GLY A 326 -8.07 -15.33 -37.48
N ARG A 327 -6.97 -15.25 -36.73
CA ARG A 327 -6.83 -15.67 -35.34
C ARG A 327 -6.11 -14.57 -34.55
N PRO A 328 -6.36 -14.45 -33.25
CA PRO A 328 -5.58 -13.55 -32.42
C PRO A 328 -4.11 -13.98 -32.34
N GLY A 329 -3.22 -13.01 -32.14
CA GLY A 329 -1.85 -13.28 -31.72
C GLY A 329 -1.78 -13.55 -30.22
N TRP A 330 -0.88 -14.43 -29.79
CA TRP A 330 -0.79 -14.90 -28.40
C TRP A 330 -0.85 -13.79 -27.32
N HIS A 331 -0.18 -12.66 -27.55
CA HIS A 331 -0.09 -11.58 -26.56
C HIS A 331 -1.39 -10.78 -26.41
N ILE A 332 -2.17 -10.58 -27.49
CA ILE A 332 -3.38 -9.74 -27.45
C ILE A 332 -4.49 -10.37 -26.61
N GLU A 333 -4.43 -11.70 -26.46
CA GLU A 333 -5.39 -12.47 -25.68
C GLU A 333 -5.40 -12.01 -24.22
N CYS A 334 -4.23 -12.01 -23.58
CA CYS A 334 -4.08 -11.63 -22.17
C CYS A 334 -4.38 -10.15 -21.94
N THR A 335 -3.96 -9.28 -22.86
CA THR A 335 -4.34 -7.85 -22.84
C THR A 335 -5.86 -7.67 -22.84
N ALA A 336 -6.58 -8.35 -23.75
CA ALA A 336 -8.03 -8.22 -23.86
C ALA A 336 -8.76 -8.81 -22.65
N MET A 337 -8.39 -10.02 -22.23
CA MET A 337 -9.05 -10.72 -21.11
C MET A 337 -8.82 -10.02 -19.78
N SER A 338 -7.59 -9.57 -19.50
CA SER A 338 -7.28 -8.87 -18.25
C SER A 338 -8.05 -7.56 -18.12
N MET A 339 -8.09 -6.74 -19.18
CA MET A 339 -8.85 -5.49 -19.17
C MET A 339 -10.36 -5.70 -19.05
N LYS A 340 -10.88 -6.76 -19.68
CA LYS A 340 -12.32 -7.08 -19.64
C LYS A 340 -12.80 -7.45 -18.24
N HIS A 341 -12.04 -8.26 -17.52
CA HIS A 341 -12.45 -8.83 -16.23
C HIS A 341 -11.97 -8.03 -15.02
N LEU A 342 -10.91 -7.24 -15.18
CA LEU A 342 -10.39 -6.34 -14.15
C LEU A 342 -10.71 -4.90 -14.55
N THR A 343 -9.73 -4.19 -15.10
CA THR A 343 -9.74 -2.78 -15.46
C THR A 343 -8.58 -2.50 -16.43
N GLU A 344 -8.58 -1.32 -17.06
CA GLU A 344 -7.46 -0.85 -17.93
C GLU A 344 -6.11 -0.78 -17.20
N SER A 345 -6.13 -0.58 -15.88
CA SER A 345 -4.96 -0.63 -15.00
C SER A 345 -5.28 -1.47 -13.76
N PHE A 346 -4.41 -2.39 -13.36
CA PHE A 346 -4.64 -3.27 -12.19
C PHE A 346 -3.38 -3.52 -11.34
N ASP A 347 -3.55 -4.22 -10.22
CA ASP A 347 -2.56 -4.31 -9.16
C ASP A 347 -1.41 -5.26 -9.50
N ILE A 348 -1.72 -6.53 -9.79
CA ILE A 348 -0.71 -7.59 -9.94
C ILE A 348 -0.89 -8.29 -11.28
N HIS A 349 0.19 -8.41 -12.04
CA HIS A 349 0.29 -9.32 -13.19
C HIS A 349 1.37 -10.36 -12.93
N GLY A 350 0.99 -11.64 -13.02
CA GLY A 350 1.84 -12.77 -12.70
C GLY A 350 2.12 -13.73 -13.85
N GLY A 351 3.25 -14.43 -13.79
CA GLY A 351 3.55 -15.55 -14.67
C GLY A 351 4.92 -16.17 -14.42
N GLY A 352 5.31 -17.12 -15.28
CA GLY A 352 6.67 -17.67 -15.30
C GLY A 352 7.71 -16.64 -15.74
N ALA A 353 8.95 -16.76 -15.29
CA ALA A 353 10.05 -15.87 -15.70
C ALA A 353 10.31 -15.88 -17.22
N ASP A 354 9.93 -16.93 -17.93
CA ASP A 354 9.92 -16.99 -19.41
C ASP A 354 8.91 -16.05 -20.05
N LEU A 355 7.84 -15.67 -19.34
CA LEU A 355 6.83 -14.77 -19.86
C LEU A 355 7.24 -13.30 -19.78
N ILE A 356 8.29 -12.95 -19.02
CA ILE A 356 8.83 -11.58 -18.97
C ILE A 356 9.05 -11.02 -20.39
N PHE A 357 9.68 -11.83 -21.25
CA PHE A 357 9.90 -11.48 -22.64
C PHE A 357 9.76 -12.72 -23.54
N PRO A 358 9.02 -12.64 -24.66
CA PRO A 358 8.38 -11.43 -25.19
C PRO A 358 6.97 -11.17 -24.62
N HIS A 359 6.37 -12.11 -23.89
CA HIS A 359 4.92 -12.11 -23.65
C HIS A 359 4.41 -10.88 -22.89
N HIS A 360 4.83 -10.70 -21.64
CA HIS A 360 4.40 -9.59 -20.79
C HIS A 360 4.91 -8.22 -21.28
N GLU A 361 6.09 -8.16 -21.91
CA GLU A 361 6.58 -6.93 -22.56
C GLU A 361 5.62 -6.49 -23.69
N ASN A 362 5.14 -7.43 -24.50
CA ASN A 362 4.19 -7.16 -25.57
C ASN A 362 2.82 -6.75 -25.02
N GLU A 363 2.37 -7.35 -23.91
CA GLU A 363 1.13 -6.95 -23.25
C GLU A 363 1.19 -5.53 -22.70
N ILE A 364 2.31 -5.11 -22.11
CA ILE A 364 2.53 -3.71 -21.72
C ILE A 364 2.40 -2.81 -22.95
N ALA A 365 3.12 -3.13 -24.02
CA ALA A 365 3.14 -2.29 -25.22
C ALA A 365 1.74 -2.15 -25.84
N GLN A 366 0.99 -3.25 -25.97
CA GLN A 366 -0.38 -3.25 -26.45
C GLN A 366 -1.30 -2.44 -25.54
N SER A 367 -1.25 -2.70 -24.23
CA SER A 367 -2.16 -2.14 -23.25
C SER A 367 -1.98 -0.65 -23.07
N GLU A 368 -0.73 -0.20 -22.93
CA GLU A 368 -0.41 1.20 -22.69
C GLU A 368 -0.55 2.04 -23.96
N ALA A 369 -0.21 1.49 -25.15
CA ALA A 369 -0.52 2.15 -26.41
C ALA A 369 -2.03 2.29 -26.65
N PHE A 370 -2.81 1.26 -26.29
CA PHE A 370 -4.26 1.27 -26.45
C PHE A 370 -4.97 2.17 -25.43
N THR A 371 -4.51 2.26 -24.18
CA THR A 371 -5.21 3.03 -23.13
C THR A 371 -4.59 4.40 -22.85
N GLY A 372 -3.30 4.58 -23.12
CA GLY A 372 -2.53 5.75 -22.69
C GLY A 372 -2.27 5.80 -21.18
N LYS A 373 -2.49 4.70 -20.45
CA LYS A 373 -2.34 4.60 -18.99
C LYS A 373 -1.35 3.49 -18.63
N PRO A 374 -0.69 3.53 -17.46
CA PRO A 374 0.11 2.41 -16.98
C PRO A 374 -0.73 1.13 -16.84
N PHE A 375 -0.23 0.01 -17.36
CA PHE A 375 -1.02 -1.22 -17.42
C PHE A 375 -1.11 -1.94 -16.07
N VAL A 376 0.04 -2.17 -15.42
CA VAL A 376 0.14 -2.99 -14.20
C VAL A 376 1.06 -2.33 -13.20
N ARG A 377 0.68 -2.33 -11.93
CA ARG A 377 1.51 -1.78 -10.85
C ARG A 377 2.65 -2.69 -10.43
N TYR A 378 2.36 -3.98 -10.21
CA TYR A 378 3.32 -4.97 -9.72
C TYR A 378 3.41 -6.17 -10.67
N TRP A 379 4.57 -6.33 -11.30
CA TRP A 379 4.89 -7.51 -12.10
C TRP A 379 5.57 -8.57 -11.24
N MET A 380 4.97 -9.73 -11.10
CA MET A 380 5.47 -10.82 -10.25
C MET A 380 5.79 -12.04 -11.09
N HIS A 381 7.04 -12.51 -11.05
CA HIS A 381 7.46 -13.67 -11.84
C HIS A 381 8.06 -14.77 -10.98
N ASN A 382 7.60 -16.01 -11.17
CA ASN A 382 8.23 -17.16 -10.51
C ASN A 382 9.48 -17.61 -11.27
N GLY A 383 10.52 -17.98 -10.52
CA GLY A 383 11.77 -18.49 -11.11
C GLY A 383 11.60 -19.83 -11.82
N PHE A 384 12.57 -20.15 -12.68
CA PHE A 384 12.63 -21.43 -13.41
C PHE A 384 12.82 -22.64 -12.49
N ILE A 385 12.26 -23.77 -12.90
CA ILE A 385 12.60 -25.07 -12.32
C ILE A 385 13.75 -25.65 -13.13
N THR A 386 14.81 -26.02 -12.43
CA THR A 386 15.96 -26.71 -13.00
C THR A 386 15.98 -28.16 -12.52
N ILE A 387 16.09 -29.11 -13.44
CA ILE A 387 16.49 -30.49 -13.13
C ILE A 387 17.94 -30.62 -13.61
N ASP A 388 18.83 -31.10 -12.74
CA ASP A 388 20.25 -31.30 -13.06
C ASP A 388 20.97 -30.06 -13.63
N LYS A 389 20.57 -28.87 -13.17
CA LYS A 389 21.05 -27.54 -13.62
C LYS A 389 20.62 -27.14 -15.04
N GLU A 390 19.81 -27.94 -15.72
CA GLU A 390 19.19 -27.59 -17.00
C GLU A 390 17.75 -27.12 -16.81
N LYS A 391 17.32 -26.17 -17.65
CA LYS A 391 15.95 -25.65 -17.63
C LYS A 391 15.01 -26.74 -18.15
N MET A 392 13.94 -27.04 -17.40
CA MET A 392 12.84 -27.86 -17.88
C MET A 392 12.04 -27.07 -18.94
N SER A 393 11.92 -27.58 -20.16
CA SER A 393 11.18 -26.95 -21.28
C SER A 393 10.11 -27.86 -21.86
#